data_AF-A0A016W393-F1
#
_entry.id   AF-A0A016W393-F1
#
_cell.length_a   1.000
_cell.length_b   1.000
_cell.length_c   1.000
_cell.angle_alpha   90.00
_cell.angle_beta   90.00
_cell.angle_gamma   90.00
#
_symmetry.space_group_name_H-M   'P 1'
#
loop_
_entity.id
_entity.type
_entity.pdbx_description
1 polymer ?
#
loop_
_entity_poly.entity_id
_entity_poly.type
_entity_poly.pdbx_seq_one_letter_code
_entity_poly.pdbx_strand_id
1 'polypeptide(L)'
;MPGLRKQVNAYSAVRDSVNQRISTTYDIAVDKVKSTKGLENGDDIKTFERAMSSIAWLEGSKCGLFKQMRVCVLRRILETCGSEAMKAFNTSISLGYLRTERRERLNLDFEVFNYPVHPNCVGL
;
A
#
# COMPACT_ATOMS: atom_id res chain seq x y z
N MET A 1 21.14 15.81 9.89
CA MET A 1 19.78 15.88 10.49
C MET A 1 19.26 14.47 10.79
N PRO A 2 19.14 14.07 12.07
CA PRO A 2 18.84 12.68 12.45
C PRO A 2 17.42 12.19 12.14
N GLY A 3 16.42 13.09 12.13
CA GLY A 3 14.99 12.71 12.02
C GLY A 3 14.55 12.22 10.64
N LEU A 4 15.02 12.86 9.56
CA LEU A 4 14.65 12.49 8.18
C LEU A 4 15.14 11.08 7.82
N ARG A 5 16.41 10.79 8.13
CA ARG A 5 17.00 9.47 7.88
C ARG A 5 16.25 8.38 8.63
N LYS A 6 15.83 8.63 9.87
CA LYS A 6 15.03 7.68 10.66
C LYS A 6 13.70 7.36 9.98
N GLN A 7 12.96 8.38 9.51
CA GLN A 7 11.64 8.19 8.90
C GLN A 7 11.72 7.52 7.53
N VAL A 8 12.69 7.92 6.69
CA VAL A 8 12.93 7.29 5.38
C VAL A 8 13.34 5.82 5.56
N ASN A 9 14.26 5.53 6.48
CA ASN A 9 14.70 4.16 6.74
C ASN A 9 13.58 3.28 7.30
N ALA A 10 12.75 3.83 8.21
CA ALA A 10 11.61 3.11 8.77
C ALA A 10 10.59 2.76 7.69
N TYR A 11 10.24 3.72 6.83
CA TYR A 11 9.37 3.47 5.68
C TYR A 11 9.97 2.43 4.74
N SER A 12 11.24 2.58 4.34
CA SER A 12 11.89 1.67 3.39
C SER A 12 11.95 0.24 3.90
N ALA A 13 12.33 0.03 5.17
CA ALA A 13 12.44 -1.31 5.76
C ALA A 13 11.08 -2.02 5.82
N VAL A 14 10.02 -1.29 6.18
CA VAL A 14 8.66 -1.86 6.24
C VAL A 14 8.09 -2.07 4.86
N ARG A 15 8.30 -1.13 3.92
CA ARG A 15 7.74 -1.22 2.56
C ARG A 15 8.13 -2.52 1.88
N ASP A 16 9.41 -2.86 1.87
CA ASP A 16 9.89 -4.02 1.11
C ASP A 16 9.42 -5.34 1.75
N SER A 17 9.51 -5.44 3.08
CA SER A 17 9.00 -6.59 3.85
C SER A 17 7.49 -6.78 3.68
N VAL A 18 6.72 -5.69 3.73
CA VAL A 18 5.26 -5.73 3.57
C VAL A 18 4.88 -6.05 2.12
N ASN A 19 5.59 -5.52 1.12
CA ASN A 19 5.33 -5.83 -0.29
C ASN A 19 5.52 -7.32 -0.58
N GLN A 20 6.55 -7.94 0.00
CA GLN A 20 6.74 -9.38 -0.10
C GLN A 20 5.57 -10.15 0.53
N ARG A 21 5.15 -9.77 1.74
CA ARG A 21 4.01 -10.40 2.43
C ARG A 21 2.70 -10.24 1.68
N ILE A 22 2.43 -9.06 1.11
CA ILE A 22 1.25 -8.79 0.28
C ILE A 22 1.25 -9.71 -0.94
N SER A 23 2.37 -9.79 -1.67
CA SER A 23 2.51 -10.67 -2.84
C SER A 23 2.22 -12.12 -2.45
N THR A 24 2.89 -12.63 -1.41
CA THR A 24 2.70 -14.01 -0.96
C THR A 24 1.25 -14.30 -0.54
N THR A 25 0.63 -13.40 0.25
CA THR A 25 -0.77 -13.56 0.67
C THR A 25 -1.72 -13.58 -0.52
N TYR A 26 -1.51 -12.68 -1.48
CA TYR A 26 -2.35 -12.59 -2.67
C TYR A 26 -2.18 -13.81 -3.59
N ASP A 27 -0.94 -14.20 -3.88
CA ASP A 27 -0.63 -15.32 -4.77
C ASP A 27 -1.20 -16.64 -4.20
N ILE A 28 -1.04 -16.88 -2.89
CA ILE A 28 -1.64 -18.05 -2.21
C ILE A 28 -3.18 -18.04 -2.34
N ALA A 29 -3.82 -16.88 -2.13
CA ALA A 29 -5.27 -16.77 -2.20
C ALA A 29 -5.78 -17.02 -3.63
N VAL A 30 -5.11 -16.46 -4.64
CA VAL A 30 -5.40 -16.68 -6.05
C VAL A 30 -5.25 -18.14 -6.43
N ASP A 31 -4.14 -18.77 -6.03
CA ASP A 31 -3.86 -20.16 -6.38
C ASP A 31 -4.86 -21.12 -5.74
N LYS A 32 -5.30 -20.83 -4.51
CA LYS A 32 -6.36 -21.58 -3.85
C LYS A 32 -7.67 -21.49 -4.63
N VAL A 33 -8.12 -20.27 -4.96
CA VAL A 33 -9.36 -20.05 -5.75
C VAL A 33 -9.31 -20.76 -7.11
N LYS A 34 -8.15 -20.78 -7.77
CA LYS A 34 -7.97 -21.47 -9.06
C LYS A 34 -7.94 -22.99 -8.96
N SER A 35 -7.45 -23.53 -7.85
CA SER A 35 -7.25 -24.96 -7.66
C SER A 35 -8.54 -25.70 -7.31
N THR A 36 -9.54 -24.99 -6.76
CA THR A 36 -10.85 -25.58 -6.45
C THR A 36 -11.68 -25.71 -7.72
N LYS A 37 -11.69 -26.91 -8.31
CA LYS A 37 -12.63 -27.29 -9.37
C LYS A 37 -13.90 -27.89 -8.75
N GLY A 38 -14.93 -27.07 -8.58
CA GLY A 38 -16.31 -27.54 -8.72
C GLY A 38 -17.13 -27.94 -7.48
N LEU A 39 -16.73 -27.67 -6.23
CA LEU A 39 -17.62 -27.88 -5.07
C LEU A 39 -17.47 -26.75 -4.04
N GLU A 40 -18.60 -26.12 -3.72
CA GLU A 40 -18.81 -25.04 -2.74
C GLU A 40 -17.93 -23.77 -2.86
N ASN A 41 -18.28 -22.90 -3.81
CA ASN A 41 -17.68 -21.58 -4.04
C ASN A 41 -17.61 -20.64 -2.80
N GLY A 42 -18.34 -20.94 -1.71
CA GLY A 42 -18.45 -20.06 -0.55
C GLY A 42 -17.18 -19.97 0.31
N ASP A 43 -16.41 -21.05 0.47
CA ASP A 43 -15.23 -21.05 1.34
C ASP A 43 -14.01 -20.38 0.66
N ASP A 44 -13.91 -20.50 -0.66
CA ASP A 44 -12.86 -19.83 -1.44
C ASP A 44 -13.07 -18.33 -1.51
N ILE A 45 -14.32 -17.88 -1.71
CA ILE A 45 -14.66 -16.45 -1.64
C ILE A 45 -14.28 -15.90 -0.27
N LYS A 46 -14.69 -16.56 0.82
CA LYS A 46 -14.31 -16.15 2.18
C LYS A 46 -12.80 -16.16 2.40
N THR A 47 -12.08 -17.11 1.82
CA THR A 47 -10.62 -17.16 1.91
C THR A 47 -10.00 -15.96 1.20
N PHE A 48 -10.47 -15.64 0.00
CA PHE A 48 -9.99 -14.50 -0.77
C PHE A 48 -10.33 -13.17 -0.08
N GLU A 49 -11.56 -13.00 0.43
CA GLU A 49 -11.96 -11.83 1.21
C GLU A 49 -11.08 -11.61 2.45
N ARG A 50 -10.73 -12.68 3.16
CA ARG A 50 -9.80 -12.62 4.31
C ARG A 50 -8.40 -12.21 3.87
N ALA A 51 -7.92 -12.72 2.75
CA ALA A 51 -6.63 -12.34 2.19
C ALA A 51 -6.60 -10.85 1.82
N MET A 52 -7.62 -10.37 1.11
CA MET A 52 -7.75 -8.96 0.74
C MET A 52 -7.86 -8.03 1.95
N SER A 53 -8.61 -8.44 2.98
CA SER A 53 -8.68 -7.73 4.26
C SER A 53 -7.32 -7.66 4.97
N SER A 54 -6.56 -8.77 4.95
CA SER A 54 -5.21 -8.82 5.52
C SER A 54 -4.24 -7.91 4.75
N ILE A 55 -4.33 -7.90 3.42
CA ILE A 55 -3.55 -7.02 2.54
C ILE A 55 -3.86 -5.56 2.86
N ALA A 56 -5.12 -5.17 2.98
CA ALA A 56 -5.49 -3.80 3.36
C ALA A 56 -4.85 -3.38 4.70
N TRP A 57 -4.85 -4.25 5.71
CA TRP A 57 -4.17 -3.99 6.99
C TRP A 57 -2.67 -3.82 6.84
N LEU A 58 -2.03 -4.69 6.05
CA LEU A 58 -0.60 -4.60 5.73
C LEU A 58 -0.26 -3.27 5.04
N GLU A 59 -1.06 -2.86 4.05
CA GLU A 59 -0.92 -1.57 3.39
C GLU A 59 -1.07 -0.40 4.36
N GLY A 60 -2.01 -0.50 5.30
CA GLY A 60 -2.22 0.49 6.35
C GLY A 60 -0.94 0.83 7.13
N SER A 61 -0.08 -0.17 7.35
CA SER A 61 1.23 0.02 8.01
C SER A 61 2.20 0.81 7.12
N LYS A 62 2.28 0.49 5.83
CA LYS A 62 3.09 1.23 4.86
C LYS A 62 2.61 2.67 4.72
N CYS A 63 1.31 2.88 4.55
CA CYS A 63 0.72 4.21 4.38
C CYS A 63 0.94 5.11 5.59
N GLY A 64 0.85 4.56 6.80
CA GLY A 64 1.15 5.30 8.03
C GLY A 64 2.59 5.83 8.06
N LEU A 65 3.56 4.97 7.74
CA LEU A 65 4.98 5.35 7.67
C LEU A 65 5.27 6.27 6.49
N PHE A 66 4.63 6.04 5.34
CA PHE A 66 4.73 6.91 4.17
C PHE A 66 4.30 8.33 4.52
N LYS A 67 3.18 8.51 5.22
CA LYS A 67 2.71 9.83 5.67
C LYS A 67 3.73 10.52 6.58
N GLN A 68 4.34 9.80 7.51
CA GLN A 68 5.38 10.35 8.39
C GLN A 68 6.64 10.78 7.61
N MET A 69 7.11 9.91 6.70
CA MET A 69 8.22 10.22 5.80
C MET A 69 7.90 11.43 4.91
N ARG A 70 6.72 11.45 4.29
CA ARG A 70 6.24 12.52 3.41
C ARG A 70 6.27 13.87 4.11
N VAL A 71 5.73 13.99 5.32
CA VAL A 71 5.77 15.24 6.09
C VAL A 71 7.21 15.73 6.30
N CYS A 72 8.13 14.83 6.62
CA CYS A 72 9.52 15.18 6.85
C CYS A 72 10.23 15.65 5.57
N VAL A 73 10.03 14.93 4.46
CA VAL A 73 10.61 15.27 3.15
C VAL A 73 10.06 16.60 2.63
N LEU A 74 8.74 16.79 2.67
CA LEU A 74 8.09 18.00 2.16
C LEU A 74 8.53 19.25 2.92
N ARG A 75 8.67 19.17 4.25
CA ARG A 75 9.22 20.26 5.04
C ARG A 75 10.61 20.66 4.55
N ARG A 76 11.46 19.68 4.22
CA ARG A 76 12.82 19.98 3.77
C ARG A 76 12.85 20.59 2.37
N ILE A 77 11.99 20.10 1.48
CA ILE A 77 11.84 20.68 0.13
C ILE A 77 11.33 22.12 0.25
N LEU A 78 10.37 22.40 1.14
CA LEU A 78 9.89 23.76 1.38
C LEU A 78 11.02 24.68 1.86
N GLU A 79 11.81 24.25 2.85
CA GLU A 79 12.92 25.03 3.41
C GLU A 79 14.05 25.29 2.39
N THR A 80 14.25 24.39 1.41
CA THR A 80 15.42 24.44 0.51
C THR A 80 15.06 24.95 -0.89
N CYS A 81 13.88 24.61 -1.39
CA CYS A 81 13.46 24.78 -2.78
C CYS A 81 12.16 25.57 -2.94
N GLY A 82 11.51 25.96 -1.84
CA GLY A 82 10.28 26.75 -1.85
C GLY A 82 8.98 25.94 -2.04
N SER A 83 7.88 26.67 -2.03
CA SER A 83 6.53 26.10 -1.95
C SER A 83 6.07 25.41 -3.25
N GLU A 84 6.52 25.88 -4.41
CA GLU A 84 6.21 25.29 -5.71
C GLU A 84 6.82 23.88 -5.84
N ALA A 85 8.11 23.74 -5.51
CA ALA A 85 8.79 22.46 -5.49
C ALA A 85 8.14 21.48 -4.50
N MET A 86 7.78 21.97 -3.31
CA MET A 86 7.08 21.15 -2.31
C MET A 86 5.73 20.65 -2.84
N LYS A 87 4.92 21.51 -3.48
CA LYS A 87 3.62 21.14 -4.06
C LYS A 87 3.80 20.13 -5.18
N ALA A 88 4.69 20.38 -6.13
CA ALA A 88 4.98 19.49 -7.24
C ALA A 88 5.39 18.10 -6.73
N PHE A 89 6.35 18.06 -5.79
CA PHE A 89 6.81 16.80 -5.21
C PHE A 89 5.70 16.06 -4.46
N ASN A 90 4.92 16.75 -3.61
CA ASN A 90 3.81 16.14 -2.88
C ASN A 90 2.82 15.45 -3.83
N THR A 91 2.45 16.12 -4.92
CA THR A 91 1.58 15.57 -5.94
C THR A 91 2.20 14.33 -6.59
N SER A 92 3.46 14.41 -7.02
CA SER A 92 4.15 13.31 -7.69
C SER A 92 4.28 12.05 -6.84
N ILE A 93 4.46 12.18 -5.52
CA ILE A 93 4.60 11.01 -4.64
C ILE A 93 3.28 10.49 -4.08
N SER A 94 2.21 11.30 -4.11
CA SER A 94 0.92 10.91 -3.55
C SER A 94 0.00 10.33 -4.61
N LEU A 95 -0.04 10.89 -5.82
CA LEU A 95 -0.94 10.41 -6.86
C LEU A 95 -0.60 8.97 -7.26
N GLY A 96 -1.59 8.08 -7.17
CA GLY A 96 -1.44 6.68 -7.58
C GLY A 96 -0.51 5.87 -6.68
N TYR A 97 -0.27 6.32 -5.44
CA TYR A 97 0.60 5.62 -4.51
C TYR A 97 0.15 4.17 -4.30
N LEU A 98 -1.13 3.95 -3.96
CA LEU A 98 -1.66 2.60 -3.74
C LEU A 98 -1.60 1.73 -5.01
N ARG A 99 -1.94 2.30 -6.17
CA ARG A 99 -1.85 1.59 -7.45
C ARG A 99 -0.42 1.12 -7.73
N THR A 100 0.56 2.00 -7.48
CA THR A 100 1.99 1.69 -7.66
C THR A 100 2.44 0.59 -6.71
N GLU A 101 2.04 0.68 -5.45
CA GLU A 101 2.41 -0.28 -4.41
C GLU A 101 1.74 -1.66 -4.59
N ARG A 102 0.50 -1.70 -5.09
CA ARG A 102 -0.25 -2.93 -5.33
C ARG A 102 0.19 -3.65 -6.60
N ARG A 103 0.74 -2.93 -7.59
CA ARG A 103 0.83 -3.37 -8.98
C ARG A 103 -0.57 -3.57 -9.58
N GLU A 104 -0.64 -3.64 -10.91
CA GLU A 104 -1.91 -3.52 -11.63
C GLU A 104 -2.94 -4.59 -11.24
N ARG A 105 -2.53 -5.87 -11.15
CA ARG A 105 -3.47 -6.97 -10.92
C ARG A 105 -4.18 -6.89 -9.57
N LEU A 106 -3.42 -6.75 -8.49
CA LEU A 106 -3.98 -6.61 -7.15
C LEU A 106 -4.81 -5.33 -7.03
N ASN A 107 -4.37 -4.23 -7.66
CA ASN A 107 -5.13 -2.99 -7.66
C ASN A 107 -6.51 -3.16 -8.33
N LEU A 108 -6.56 -3.83 -9.48
CA LEU A 108 -7.81 -4.12 -10.17
C LEU A 108 -8.75 -4.95 -9.31
N ASP A 109 -8.27 -5.97 -8.61
CA ASP A 109 -9.14 -6.76 -7.71
C ASP A 109 -9.68 -5.91 -6.55
N PHE A 110 -8.88 -4.99 -5.99
CA PHE A 110 -9.37 -4.03 -5.00
C PHE A 110 -10.50 -3.14 -5.54
N GLU A 111 -10.35 -2.64 -6.77
CA GLU A 111 -11.32 -1.75 -7.41
C GLU A 111 -12.60 -2.49 -7.84
N VAL A 112 -12.46 -3.61 -8.55
CA VAL A 112 -13.57 -4.38 -9.11
C VAL A 112 -14.45 -4.98 -8.02
N PHE A 113 -13.83 -5.52 -6.96
CA PHE A 113 -14.57 -6.11 -5.84
C PHE A 113 -14.85 -5.11 -4.71
N ASN A 114 -14.48 -3.84 -4.90
CA ASN A 114 -14.72 -2.75 -3.95
C ASN A 114 -14.23 -3.06 -2.51
N TYR A 115 -13.03 -3.62 -2.40
CA TYR A 115 -12.45 -3.93 -1.09
C TYR A 115 -12.07 -2.64 -0.34
N PRO A 116 -12.32 -2.57 0.98
CA PRO A 116 -12.06 -1.38 1.75
C PRO A 116 -10.57 -1.07 1.82
N VAL A 117 -10.24 0.20 1.61
CA VAL A 117 -8.89 0.71 1.83
C VAL A 117 -8.72 1.03 3.31
N HIS A 118 -7.56 0.69 3.88
CA HIS A 118 -7.29 0.98 5.28
C HIS A 118 -7.26 2.51 5.54
N PRO A 119 -7.81 3.01 6.67
CA PRO A 119 -7.89 4.45 6.96
C PRO A 119 -6.56 5.22 6.86
N ASN A 120 -5.45 4.59 7.26
CA ASN A 120 -4.12 5.18 7.10
C ASN A 120 -3.74 5.50 5.66
N CYS A 121 -4.36 4.88 4.67
CA CYS A 121 -4.11 5.13 3.25
C CYS A 121 -5.04 6.18 2.64
N VAL A 122 -6.05 6.68 3.36
CA VAL A 122 -6.94 7.74 2.85
C VAL A 122 -6.13 9.01 2.57
N GLY A 123 -6.35 9.62 1.40
CA GLY A 123 -5.61 10.81 0.94
C GLY A 123 -4.22 10.50 0.40
N LEU A 124 -3.99 9.25 -0.01
CA LEU A 124 -2.87 8.74 -0.82
C LEU A 124 -3.43 8.03 -2.06
#